data_AF-A0A348UXN0-F1
#
_entry.id   AF-A0A348UXN0-F1
#
_cell.length_a   1.000
_cell.length_b   1.000
_cell.length_c   1.000
_cell.angle_alpha   90.00
_cell.angle_beta   90.00
_cell.angle_gamma   90.00
#
_symmetry.space_group_name_H-M   'P 1'
#
loop_
_entity.id
_entity.type
_entity.pdbx_description
1 polymer ?
#
loop_
_entity_poly.entity_id
_entity_poly.type
_entity_poly.pdbx_seq_one_letter_code
_entity_poly.pdbx_strand_id
1 'polypeptide(L)'
;TAPGHGGKDLDFRIFSPMTRGSLGTLSLNREIQDIHNPMGPGKAQLTVGQRVFRTGDRVIHRKNNYDLGVFNGDIGIIDRINTMDISCTVRFLPDNRLVDYQQTDILELDLAYAITIHKSQGSEFEVVIIPLLTQHFKMLFRNLIYTGITRARKLAVFVGTRRALGMAVGNQDISRRQTALQVLLSKEVNV
;
A
#
# COMPACT_ATOMS: atom_id res chain seq x y z
N THR A 1 16.83 -5.34 -15.34
CA THR A 1 16.24 -4.29 -16.20
C THR A 1 14.78 -4.62 -16.40
N ALA A 2 13.88 -3.89 -15.74
CA ALA A 2 12.44 -4.07 -15.99
C ALA A 2 12.15 -3.67 -17.45
N PRO A 3 11.28 -4.40 -18.19
CA PRO A 3 11.08 -4.13 -19.61
C PRO A 3 10.45 -2.76 -19.81
N GLY A 4 10.99 -2.00 -20.76
CA GLY A 4 10.50 -0.69 -21.13
C GLY A 4 9.02 -0.70 -21.45
N HIS A 5 8.23 -0.09 -20.58
CA HIS A 5 6.90 0.39 -20.89
C HIS A 5 6.85 1.85 -20.42
N GLY A 6 7.38 2.72 -21.27
CA GLY A 6 7.09 4.15 -21.24
C GLY A 6 5.66 4.37 -21.70
N GLY A 7 4.70 3.98 -20.87
CA GLY A 7 3.28 4.25 -21.04
C GLY A 7 2.78 4.96 -19.80
N LYS A 8 2.14 6.12 -20.01
CA LYS A 8 1.19 6.67 -19.04
C LYS A 8 0.24 5.51 -18.65
N ASP A 9 0.09 5.24 -17.36
CA ASP A 9 -0.84 4.23 -16.80
C ASP A 9 -0.37 2.76 -16.69
N LEU A 10 0.86 2.50 -16.23
CA LEU A 10 1.08 1.23 -15.51
C LEU A 10 0.57 1.35 -14.07
N ASP A 11 -0.57 0.75 -13.80
CA ASP A 11 -1.05 0.50 -12.44
C ASP A 11 -0.23 -0.62 -11.79
N PHE A 12 1.00 -0.28 -11.39
CA PHE A 12 1.83 -1.12 -10.56
C PHE A 12 1.77 -0.68 -9.09
N ARG A 13 1.88 -1.65 -8.18
CA ARG A 13 1.94 -1.39 -6.73
C ARG A 13 3.11 -2.11 -6.10
N ILE A 14 3.84 -1.43 -5.22
CA ILE A 14 4.89 -2.09 -4.44
C ILE A 14 4.31 -2.58 -3.12
N PHE A 15 4.50 -3.86 -2.85
CA PHE A 15 4.05 -4.51 -1.62
C PHE A 15 5.23 -4.75 -0.71
N SER A 16 5.39 -3.89 0.29
CA SER A 16 6.41 -4.09 1.29
C SER A 16 5.90 -5.00 2.41
N PRO A 17 6.71 -5.95 2.90
CA PRO A 17 6.38 -6.72 4.09
C PRO A 17 6.36 -5.83 5.35
N MET A 18 7.01 -4.66 5.34
CA MET A 18 7.22 -3.83 6.54
C MET A 18 6.82 -2.37 6.32
N THR A 19 6.42 -1.69 7.39
CA THR A 19 6.14 -0.23 7.34
C THR A 19 7.42 0.60 7.52
N ARG A 20 8.34 0.17 8.38
CA ARG A 20 9.60 0.86 8.73
C ARG A 20 10.82 0.12 8.20
N GLY A 21 11.97 0.81 8.17
CA GLY A 21 13.23 0.32 7.62
C GLY A 21 13.50 0.87 6.21
N SER A 22 14.70 0.62 5.67
CA SER A 22 15.12 1.09 4.34
C SER A 22 14.23 0.59 3.19
N LEU A 23 13.57 -0.56 3.37
CA LEU A 23 12.55 -1.07 2.46
C LEU A 23 11.15 -1.05 3.06
N GLY A 24 10.94 -0.29 4.12
CA GLY A 24 9.61 -0.02 4.65
C GLY A 24 8.81 0.83 3.67
N THR A 25 7.48 0.74 3.74
CA THR A 25 6.59 1.57 2.90
C THR A 25 6.90 3.06 2.99
N LEU A 26 7.32 3.59 4.14
CA LEU A 26 7.66 5.00 4.28
C LEU A 26 8.86 5.42 3.40
N SER A 27 9.95 4.63 3.44
CA SER A 27 11.15 4.91 2.65
C SER A 27 10.85 4.73 1.17
N LEU A 28 10.20 3.62 0.81
CA LEU A 28 9.84 3.32 -0.58
C LEU A 28 8.94 4.40 -1.18
N ASN A 29 7.92 4.85 -0.44
CA ASN A 29 7.04 5.91 -0.94
C ASN A 29 7.79 7.21 -1.22
N ARG A 30 8.74 7.59 -0.35
CA ARG A 30 9.56 8.79 -0.55
C ARG A 30 10.42 8.67 -1.81
N GLU A 31 11.20 7.58 -1.92
CA GLU A 31 12.08 7.35 -3.06
C GLU A 31 11.30 7.29 -4.39
N ILE A 32 10.15 6.60 -4.40
CA ILE A 32 9.31 6.50 -5.60
C ILE A 32 8.65 7.84 -5.92
N GLN A 33 8.22 8.60 -4.92
CA GLN A 33 7.68 9.94 -5.14
C GLN A 33 8.73 10.84 -5.79
N ASP A 34 9.99 10.77 -5.37
CA ASP A 34 11.06 11.60 -5.95
C ASP A 34 11.42 11.19 -7.39
N ILE A 35 11.28 9.92 -7.74
CA ILE A 35 11.52 9.42 -9.10
C ILE A 35 10.32 9.68 -10.01
N HIS A 36 9.11 9.37 -9.55
CA HIS A 36 7.90 9.33 -10.37
C HIS A 36 7.13 10.65 -10.35
N ASN A 37 7.16 11.35 -9.21
CA ASN A 37 6.48 12.62 -9.02
C ASN A 37 7.44 13.68 -8.44
N PRO A 38 8.59 13.96 -9.10
CA PRO A 38 9.60 14.88 -8.58
C PRO A 38 9.01 16.27 -8.36
N MET A 39 9.64 17.01 -7.44
CA MET A 39 9.39 18.44 -7.31
C MET A 39 9.83 19.17 -8.59
N GLY A 40 9.03 20.13 -9.04
CA GLY A 40 9.34 20.95 -10.21
C GLY A 40 8.72 22.33 -10.11
N PRO A 41 9.14 23.28 -10.97
CA PRO A 41 8.61 24.64 -10.96
C PRO A 41 7.09 24.66 -11.11
N GLY A 42 6.40 25.39 -10.24
CA GLY A 42 4.94 25.54 -10.26
C GLY A 42 4.15 24.36 -9.69
N LYS A 43 4.81 23.32 -9.16
CA LYS A 43 4.13 22.17 -8.56
C LYS A 43 3.85 22.42 -7.08
N ALA A 44 2.59 22.41 -6.71
CA ALA A 44 2.18 22.58 -5.32
C ALA A 44 2.62 21.35 -4.48
N GLN A 45 3.08 21.63 -3.25
CA GLN A 45 3.36 20.61 -2.24
C GLN A 45 2.84 21.01 -0.88
N LEU A 46 2.54 20.02 -0.06
CA LEU A 46 2.13 20.18 1.31
C LEU A 46 2.94 19.25 2.21
N THR A 47 3.53 19.81 3.27
CA THR A 47 4.24 19.02 4.28
C THR A 47 3.37 18.89 5.52
N VAL A 48 3.05 17.65 5.90
CA VAL A 48 2.25 17.33 7.09
C VAL A 48 2.99 16.29 7.92
N GLY A 49 3.51 16.71 9.08
CA GLY A 49 4.39 15.89 9.92
C GLY A 49 5.67 15.51 9.16
N GLN A 50 5.89 14.21 8.95
CA GLN A 50 7.04 13.69 8.19
C GLN A 50 6.72 13.35 6.72
N ARG A 51 5.49 13.62 6.28
CA ARG A 51 5.02 13.30 4.93
C ARG A 51 5.01 14.56 4.08
N VAL A 52 5.42 14.39 2.82
CA VAL A 52 5.29 15.41 1.79
C VAL A 52 4.31 14.89 0.77
N PHE A 53 3.31 15.71 0.45
CA PHE A 53 2.32 15.45 -0.59
C PHE A 53 2.51 16.45 -1.72
N ARG A 54 2.33 16.01 -2.95
CA ARG A 54 2.47 16.78 -4.18
C ARG A 54 1.23 16.54 -5.03
N THR A 55 0.84 17.54 -5.82
CA THR A 55 -0.15 17.32 -6.87
C THR A 55 0.30 16.16 -7.77
N GLY A 56 -0.62 15.25 -8.09
CA GLY A 56 -0.38 14.02 -8.83
C GLY A 56 0.00 12.81 -7.97
N ASP A 57 0.19 12.96 -6.65
CA ASP A 57 0.52 11.82 -5.81
C ASP A 57 -0.64 10.83 -5.67
N ARG A 58 -0.31 9.54 -5.75
CA ARG A 58 -1.21 8.48 -5.31
C ARG A 58 -1.23 8.41 -3.79
N VAL A 59 -2.42 8.48 -3.22
CA VAL A 59 -2.66 8.44 -1.77
C VAL A 59 -3.64 7.34 -1.39
N ILE A 60 -3.58 6.92 -0.13
CA ILE A 60 -4.50 5.96 0.48
C ILE A 60 -5.05 6.53 1.78
N HIS A 61 -6.35 6.38 2.00
CA HIS A 61 -6.99 6.80 3.25
C HIS A 61 -6.90 5.71 4.33
N ARG A 62 -6.66 6.09 5.59
CA ARG A 62 -6.27 5.13 6.65
C ARG A 62 -7.38 4.77 7.64
N LYS A 63 -8.44 5.55 7.75
CA LYS A 63 -9.51 5.36 8.74
C LYS A 63 -10.83 5.74 8.11
N ASN A 64 -11.92 5.03 8.39
CA ASN A 64 -13.22 5.45 7.86
C ASN A 64 -13.57 6.86 8.35
N ASN A 65 -13.93 7.74 7.42
CA ASN A 65 -14.49 9.05 7.69
C ASN A 65 -15.83 9.15 6.95
N TYR A 66 -16.92 9.05 7.70
CA TYR A 66 -18.27 9.02 7.16
C TYR A 66 -18.74 10.40 6.67
N ASP A 67 -18.22 11.48 7.25
CA ASP A 67 -18.55 12.85 6.83
C ASP A 67 -18.00 13.14 5.44
N LEU A 68 -16.78 12.68 5.16
CA LEU A 68 -16.15 12.74 3.84
C LEU A 68 -16.57 11.58 2.91
N GLY A 69 -17.29 10.59 3.44
CA GLY A 69 -17.68 9.37 2.72
C GLY A 69 -16.50 8.56 2.19
N VAL A 70 -15.36 8.54 2.88
CA VAL A 70 -14.14 7.81 2.49
C VAL A 70 -13.85 6.71 3.49
N PHE A 71 -13.37 5.58 2.99
CA PHE A 71 -13.13 4.37 3.78
C PHE A 71 -11.64 4.05 3.87
N ASN A 72 -11.26 3.34 4.92
CA ASN A 72 -9.90 2.83 5.07
C ASN A 72 -9.56 1.90 3.90
N GLY A 73 -8.50 2.23 3.18
CA GLY A 73 -8.06 1.50 2.00
C GLY A 73 -8.40 2.19 0.68
N ASP A 74 -9.25 3.23 0.69
CA ASP A 74 -9.60 3.96 -0.54
C ASP A 74 -8.35 4.62 -1.12
N ILE A 75 -8.14 4.42 -2.43
CA ILE A 75 -6.99 4.95 -3.17
C ILE A 75 -7.46 6.09 -4.07
N GLY A 76 -6.71 7.18 -4.03
CA GLY A 76 -6.96 8.35 -4.87
C GLY A 76 -5.68 9.00 -5.38
N ILE A 77 -5.86 10.05 -6.16
CA ILE A 77 -4.80 10.90 -6.70
C ILE A 77 -5.04 12.32 -6.20
N ILE A 78 -4.01 12.99 -5.69
CA ILE A 78 -4.12 14.40 -5.31
C ILE A 78 -4.27 15.24 -6.60
N ASP A 79 -5.46 15.81 -6.77
CA ASP A 79 -5.81 16.63 -7.93
C ASP A 79 -5.27 18.05 -7.78
N ARG A 80 -5.45 18.63 -6.59
CA ARG A 80 -5.09 20.02 -6.28
C ARG A 80 -4.60 20.13 -4.83
N ILE A 81 -3.66 21.05 -4.60
CA ILE A 81 -3.18 21.42 -3.27
C ILE A 81 -3.29 22.94 -3.15
N ASN A 82 -3.85 23.40 -2.04
CA ASN A 82 -3.83 24.80 -1.63
C ASN A 82 -2.89 24.93 -0.42
N THR A 83 -1.75 25.57 -0.65
CA THR A 83 -0.71 25.75 0.38
C THR A 83 -1.04 26.85 1.39
N MET A 84 -1.93 27.79 1.06
CA MET A 84 -2.34 28.85 1.99
C MET A 84 -3.27 28.31 3.06
N ASP A 85 -4.25 27.49 2.66
CA ASP A 85 -5.27 26.94 3.56
C ASP A 85 -4.89 25.55 4.11
N ILE A 86 -3.73 25.01 3.72
CA ILE A 86 -3.25 23.67 4.09
C ILE A 86 -4.35 22.61 3.79
N SER A 87 -4.85 22.65 2.56
CA SER A 87 -5.92 21.78 2.08
C SER A 87 -5.55 21.12 0.76
N CYS A 88 -6.22 20.01 0.42
CA CYS A 88 -6.06 19.36 -0.88
C CYS A 88 -7.36 18.71 -1.36
N THR A 89 -7.49 18.55 -2.67
CA THR A 89 -8.58 17.80 -3.28
C THR A 89 -8.03 16.47 -3.78
N VAL A 90 -8.63 15.37 -3.35
CA VAL A 90 -8.28 14.01 -3.78
C VAL A 90 -9.35 13.48 -4.71
N ARG A 91 -8.94 12.95 -5.86
CA ARG A 91 -9.78 12.21 -6.79
C ARG A 91 -9.68 10.71 -6.49
N PHE A 92 -10.74 10.12 -5.94
CA PHE A 92 -10.79 8.70 -5.62
C PHE A 92 -11.08 7.84 -6.85
N LEU A 93 -10.56 6.62 -6.84
CA LEU A 93 -10.76 5.63 -7.90
C LEU A 93 -11.61 4.47 -7.38
N PRO A 94 -12.44 3.84 -8.23
CA PRO A 94 -12.60 4.06 -9.68
C PRO A 94 -13.65 5.11 -10.07
N ASP A 95 -14.43 5.62 -9.12
CA ASP A 95 -15.60 6.47 -9.36
C ASP A 95 -15.27 7.94 -9.73
N ASN A 96 -13.99 8.33 -9.65
CA ASN A 96 -13.50 9.68 -9.90
C ASN A 96 -14.11 10.76 -8.99
N ARG A 97 -14.63 10.38 -7.83
CA ARG A 97 -15.19 11.32 -6.87
C ARG A 97 -14.10 12.26 -6.33
N LEU A 98 -14.36 13.57 -6.39
CA LEU A 98 -13.50 14.58 -5.78
C LEU A 98 -13.92 14.80 -4.33
N VAL A 99 -12.96 14.74 -3.43
CA VAL A 99 -13.16 14.96 -1.99
C VAL A 99 -12.15 15.99 -1.53
N ASP A 100 -12.64 17.04 -0.89
CA ASP A 100 -11.81 18.09 -0.32
C ASP A 100 -11.40 17.70 1.11
N TYR A 101 -10.10 17.78 1.36
CA TYR A 101 -9.47 17.49 2.64
C TYR A 101 -9.00 18.79 3.28
N GLN A 102 -9.44 19.02 4.52
CA GLN A 102 -8.89 20.07 5.38
C GLN A 102 -7.66 19.54 6.12
N GLN A 103 -6.88 20.45 6.72
CA GLN A 103 -5.62 20.12 7.41
C GLN A 103 -5.75 18.92 8.38
N THR A 104 -6.86 18.84 9.13
CA THR A 104 -7.12 17.75 10.08
C THR A 104 -7.32 16.40 9.40
N ASP A 105 -7.96 16.38 8.24
CA ASP A 105 -8.25 15.14 7.51
C ASP A 105 -7.04 14.64 6.72
N ILE A 106 -6.15 15.56 6.28
CA ILE A 106 -4.93 15.20 5.55
C ILE A 106 -4.01 14.31 6.39
N LEU A 107 -4.07 14.40 7.72
CA LEU A 107 -3.36 13.50 8.63
C LEU A 107 -3.70 12.03 8.39
N GLU A 108 -4.89 11.74 7.86
CA GLU A 108 -5.38 10.40 7.54
C GLU A 108 -5.02 9.91 6.14
N LEU A 109 -4.29 10.70 5.35
CA LEU A 109 -3.69 10.27 4.09
C LEU A 109 -2.28 9.72 4.31
N ASP A 110 -1.96 8.64 3.59
CA ASP A 110 -0.61 8.12 3.37
C ASP A 110 -0.33 8.13 1.85
N LEU A 111 0.95 8.23 1.44
CA LEU A 111 1.34 7.91 0.08
C LEU A 111 1.10 6.43 -0.22
N ALA A 112 0.69 6.13 -1.45
CA ALA A 112 0.25 4.81 -1.86
C ALA A 112 1.11 4.17 -2.97
N TYR A 113 2.29 4.69 -3.31
CA TYR A 113 3.19 4.02 -4.26
C TYR A 113 3.61 2.62 -3.77
N ALA A 114 3.89 2.54 -2.47
CA ALA A 114 4.14 1.31 -1.74
C ALA A 114 3.14 1.17 -0.58
N ILE A 115 2.48 0.01 -0.50
CA ILE A 115 1.59 -0.36 0.61
C ILE A 115 2.07 -1.65 1.25
N THR A 116 1.61 -1.93 2.47
CA THR A 116 1.88 -3.23 3.07
C THR A 116 0.94 -4.27 2.49
N ILE A 117 1.38 -5.53 2.47
CA ILE A 117 0.53 -6.64 1.99
C ILE A 117 -0.77 -6.71 2.79
N HIS A 118 -0.73 -6.47 4.11
CA HIS A 118 -1.93 -6.38 4.95
C HIS A 118 -2.91 -5.28 4.51
N LYS A 119 -2.42 -4.11 4.11
CA LYS A 119 -3.26 -3.00 3.62
C LYS A 119 -3.83 -3.25 2.21
N SER A 120 -3.33 -4.26 1.50
CA SER A 120 -3.85 -4.65 0.17
C SER A 120 -5.02 -5.64 0.23
N GLN A 121 -5.44 -6.07 1.43
CA GLN A 121 -6.45 -7.11 1.57
C GLN A 121 -7.81 -6.64 1.02
N GLY A 122 -8.32 -7.35 0.01
CA GLY A 122 -9.56 -7.02 -0.69
C GLY A 122 -9.36 -6.24 -1.99
N SER A 123 -8.16 -5.70 -2.23
CA SER A 123 -7.81 -5.00 -3.48
C SER A 123 -7.00 -5.91 -4.40
N GLU A 124 -7.08 -5.67 -5.70
CA GLU A 124 -6.24 -6.31 -6.72
C GLU A 124 -5.62 -5.23 -7.61
N PHE A 125 -4.43 -5.50 -8.13
CA PHE A 125 -3.68 -4.57 -8.98
C PHE A 125 -3.21 -5.29 -10.24
N GLU A 126 -3.03 -4.56 -11.35
CA GLU A 126 -2.56 -5.19 -12.59
C GLU A 126 -1.16 -5.79 -12.41
N VAL A 127 -0.26 -5.02 -11.81
CA VAL A 127 1.12 -5.41 -11.56
C VAL A 127 1.48 -5.20 -10.10
N VAL A 128 2.06 -6.22 -9.46
CA VAL A 128 2.56 -6.13 -8.07
C VAL A 128 4.05 -6.39 -8.04
N ILE A 129 4.80 -5.54 -7.34
CA ILE A 129 6.24 -5.70 -7.10
C ILE A 129 6.45 -6.01 -5.61
N ILE A 130 7.10 -7.13 -5.31
CA ILE A 130 7.32 -7.63 -3.95
C ILE A 130 8.83 -7.69 -3.66
N PRO A 131 9.39 -6.71 -2.93
CA PRO A 131 10.76 -6.80 -2.44
C PRO A 131 10.92 -7.93 -1.40
N LEU A 132 11.82 -8.89 -1.69
CA LEU A 132 12.15 -10.03 -0.83
C LEU A 132 13.65 -10.09 -0.52
N LEU A 133 14.03 -9.48 0.59
CA LEU A 133 15.39 -9.53 1.10
C LEU A 133 15.47 -10.31 2.41
N THR A 134 16.63 -10.89 2.67
CA THR A 134 16.92 -11.68 3.89
C THR A 134 16.76 -10.85 5.17
N GLN A 135 16.93 -9.52 5.10
CA GLN A 135 16.67 -8.61 6.22
C GLN A 135 15.19 -8.61 6.70
N HIS A 136 14.26 -9.10 5.88
CA HIS A 136 12.83 -9.23 6.25
C HIS A 136 12.47 -10.57 6.89
N PHE A 137 13.46 -11.40 7.27
CA PHE A 137 13.25 -12.81 7.64
C PHE A 137 12.10 -13.06 8.65
N LYS A 138 11.89 -12.15 9.61
CA LYS A 138 10.82 -12.28 10.62
C LYS A 138 9.40 -12.25 10.04
N MET A 139 9.22 -11.71 8.84
CA MET A 139 7.92 -11.61 8.17
C MET A 139 7.85 -12.47 6.90
N LEU A 140 8.92 -13.18 6.56
CA LEU A 140 8.95 -14.11 5.43
C LEU A 140 8.19 -15.38 5.80
N PHE A 141 6.86 -15.33 5.70
CA PHE A 141 5.97 -16.48 5.82
C PHE A 141 5.32 -16.81 4.48
N ARG A 142 5.03 -18.09 4.26
CA ARG A 142 4.39 -18.58 3.04
C ARG A 142 3.08 -17.83 2.75
N ASN A 143 2.28 -17.57 3.79
CA ASN A 143 1.00 -16.88 3.67
C ASN A 143 1.15 -15.45 3.16
N LEU A 144 2.22 -14.75 3.55
CA LEU A 144 2.49 -13.38 3.11
C LEU A 144 2.82 -13.35 1.61
N ILE A 145 3.65 -14.29 1.15
CA ILE A 145 4.00 -14.44 -0.27
C ILE A 145 2.78 -14.83 -1.09
N TYR A 146 2.03 -15.83 -0.63
CA TYR A 146 0.79 -16.27 -1.28
C TYR A 146 -0.22 -15.13 -1.42
N THR A 147 -0.40 -14.34 -0.36
CA THR A 147 -1.26 -13.16 -0.40
C THR A 147 -0.73 -12.14 -1.40
N GLY A 148 0.57 -11.84 -1.40
CA GLY A 148 1.14 -10.90 -2.37
C GLY A 148 0.94 -11.33 -3.83
N ILE A 149 1.10 -12.62 -4.13
CA ILE A 149 0.90 -13.17 -5.48
C ILE A 149 -0.57 -13.06 -5.91
N THR A 150 -1.50 -13.47 -5.05
CA THR A 150 -2.93 -13.51 -5.39
C THR A 150 -3.56 -12.13 -5.58
N ARG A 151 -2.84 -11.06 -5.26
CA ARG A 151 -3.27 -9.66 -5.47
C ARG A 151 -2.87 -9.11 -6.83
N ALA A 152 -2.02 -9.82 -7.58
CA ALA A 152 -1.60 -9.44 -8.92
C ALA A 152 -2.51 -10.08 -9.97
N ARG A 153 -3.18 -9.26 -10.79
CA ARG A 153 -4.08 -9.73 -11.86
C ARG A 153 -3.34 -10.20 -13.10
N LYS A 154 -2.24 -9.53 -13.47
CA LYS A 154 -1.47 -9.83 -14.69
C LYS A 154 -0.03 -10.26 -14.39
N LEU A 155 0.66 -9.57 -13.48
CA LEU A 155 2.09 -9.80 -13.24
C LEU A 155 2.49 -9.59 -11.78
N ALA A 156 3.14 -10.58 -11.19
CA ALA A 156 3.84 -10.45 -9.92
C ALA A 156 5.36 -10.49 -10.14
N VAL A 157 6.08 -9.46 -9.69
CA VAL A 157 7.54 -9.36 -9.81
C VAL A 157 8.17 -9.43 -8.43
N PHE A 158 9.07 -10.39 -8.23
CA PHE A 158 9.87 -10.48 -7.01
C PHE A 158 11.21 -9.79 -7.21
N VAL A 159 11.57 -8.89 -6.29
CA VAL A 159 12.86 -8.19 -6.32
C VAL A 159 13.66 -8.58 -5.09
N GLY A 160 14.76 -9.31 -5.29
CA GLY A 160 15.63 -9.71 -4.19
C GLY A 160 16.40 -10.99 -4.45
N THR A 161 16.55 -11.84 -3.43
CA THR A 161 17.40 -13.03 -3.52
C THR A 161 16.58 -14.32 -3.56
N ARG A 162 17.05 -15.31 -4.34
CA ARG A 162 16.46 -16.66 -4.34
C ARG A 162 16.45 -17.28 -2.94
N ARG A 163 17.46 -16.98 -2.12
CA ARG A 163 17.54 -17.41 -0.72
C ARG A 163 16.38 -16.88 0.11
N ALA A 164 16.06 -15.59 0.02
CA ALA A 164 14.93 -15.00 0.74
C ALA A 164 13.60 -15.62 0.32
N LEU A 165 13.40 -15.86 -0.98
CA LEU A 165 12.22 -16.55 -1.48
C LEU A 165 12.11 -17.99 -0.92
N GLY A 166 13.21 -18.75 -0.95
CA GLY A 166 13.27 -20.10 -0.40
C GLY A 166 12.94 -20.14 1.09
N MET A 167 13.47 -19.19 1.87
CA MET A 167 13.13 -19.04 3.28
C MET A 167 11.64 -18.77 3.48
N ALA A 168 11.06 -17.84 2.71
CA ALA A 168 9.65 -17.49 2.83
C ALA A 168 8.70 -18.65 2.50
N VAL A 169 9.01 -19.43 1.46
CA VAL A 169 8.21 -20.59 1.06
C VAL A 169 8.36 -21.75 2.07
N GLY A 170 9.56 -21.94 2.62
CA GLY A 170 9.82 -22.97 3.63
C GLY A 170 9.22 -22.67 5.00
N ASN A 171 8.96 -21.40 5.31
CA ASN A 171 8.47 -20.97 6.61
C ASN A 171 6.94 -20.89 6.62
N GLN A 172 6.29 -21.94 7.14
CA GLN A 172 4.86 -21.86 7.47
C GLN A 172 4.70 -21.06 8.76
N ASP A 173 3.69 -20.20 8.82
CA ASP A 173 3.37 -19.47 10.04
C ASP A 173 2.99 -20.47 11.13
N ILE A 174 3.90 -20.69 12.08
CA ILE A 174 3.77 -21.67 13.16
C ILE A 174 2.94 -21.07 14.31
N SER A 175 2.44 -19.83 14.18
CA SER A 175 1.53 -19.27 15.17
C SER A 175 0.21 -20.05 15.14
N ARG A 176 0.08 -21.03 16.04
CA ARG A 176 -1.18 -21.72 16.29
C ARG A 176 -2.19 -20.66 16.72
N ARG A 177 -3.13 -20.33 15.82
CA ARG A 177 -4.24 -19.44 16.10
C ARG A 177 -4.98 -19.95 17.33
N GLN A 178 -4.93 -19.19 18.43
CA GLN A 178 -5.66 -19.50 19.64
C GLN A 178 -7.14 -19.24 19.37
N THR A 179 -7.92 -20.28 19.08
CA THR A 179 -9.34 -20.17 18.80
C THR A 179 -10.10 -21.39 19.35
N ALA A 180 -11.24 -21.13 19.99
CA ALA A 180 -12.15 -22.17 20.48
C ALA A 180 -13.22 -22.56 19.44
N LEU A 181 -13.22 -21.95 18.25
CA LEU A 181 -14.28 -22.13 17.26
C LEU A 181 -14.47 -23.60 16.86
N GLN A 182 -13.37 -24.32 16.63
CA GLN A 182 -13.41 -25.74 16.32
C GLN A 182 -14.06 -26.56 17.45
N VAL A 183 -13.74 -26.22 18.70
CA VAL A 183 -14.29 -26.89 19.88
C VAL A 183 -15.79 -26.61 20.00
N LEU A 184 -16.22 -25.37 19.79
CA LEU A 184 -17.62 -24.97 19.85
C LEU A 184 -18.47 -25.67 18.77
N LEU A 185 -18.00 -25.70 17.52
CA LEU A 185 -18.70 -26.38 16.42
C LEU A 185 -18.79 -27.90 16.64
N SER A 186 -17.75 -28.52 17.21
CA SER A 186 -17.77 -29.96 17.51
C SER A 186 -18.75 -30.36 18.61
N LYS A 187 -19.21 -29.42 19.44
CA LYS A 187 -20.21 -29.66 20.49
C LYS A 187 -21.64 -29.53 19.98
N GLU A 188 -21.90 -28.68 18.99
CA GLU A 188 -23.24 -28.51 18.40
C GLU A 188 -23.61 -29.63 17.40
N VAL A 189 -22.64 -30.24 16.74
CA VAL A 189 -22.89 -31.34 15.76
C VAL A 189 -23.13 -32.70 16.45
N ASN A 190 -22.90 -32.80 17.75
CA ASN A 190 -23.13 -34.02 18.55
C ASN A 190 -24.43 -33.97 19.38
N VAL A 191 -25.44 -33.20 18.95
CA VAL A 191 -26.80 -33.18 19.51
C VAL A 191 -27.79 -33.65 18.46
#